data_AF-A0A5C7IY17-F1
#
_entry.id   AF-A0A5C7IY17-F1
#
_cell.length_a   1.000
_cell.length_b   1.000
_cell.length_c   1.000
_cell.angle_alpha   90.00
_cell.angle_beta   90.00
_cell.angle_gamma   90.00
#
_symmetry.space_group_name_H-M   'P 1'
#
loop_
_entity.id
_entity.type
_entity.pdbx_description
1 polymer ?
#
loop_
_entity_poly.entity_id
_entity_poly.type
_entity_poly.pdbx_seq_one_letter_code
_entity_poly.pdbx_strand_id
1 'polypeptide(L)'
;MNSINNPDGEFGFGTRHIDPVKAISPGLVYEAFEDDYVKFLCSIGYTTTELRSITGDDSSCPGETKDTPMNLNYPSFAAHVIENKPFNITFSRAVTIVGLPNST
;
A
#
# COMPACT_ATOMS: atom_id res chain seq x y z
N MET A 1 21.62 -6.01 -0.85
CA MET A 1 21.39 -5.68 0.57
C MET A 1 20.69 -6.84 1.25
N ASN A 2 21.19 -7.26 2.41
CA ASN A 2 20.68 -8.39 3.21
C ASN A 2 20.04 -7.83 4.49
N SER A 3 18.78 -8.18 4.78
CA SER A 3 18.06 -7.71 5.98
C SER A 3 18.72 -8.19 7.27
N ILE A 4 19.47 -9.29 7.23
CA ILE A 4 20.20 -9.83 8.38
C ILE A 4 21.33 -8.89 8.84
N ASN A 5 21.87 -8.06 7.93
CA ASN A 5 23.06 -7.25 8.19
C ASN A 5 22.77 -5.75 8.32
N ASN A 6 21.50 -5.33 8.23
CA ASN A 6 21.09 -3.94 8.40
C ASN A 6 20.02 -3.86 9.49
N PRO A 7 20.30 -3.21 10.63
CA PRO A 7 19.36 -3.13 11.75
C PRO A 7 18.06 -2.41 11.40
N ASP A 8 18.07 -1.54 10.39
CA ASP A 8 16.88 -0.81 9.94
C ASP A 8 15.98 -1.65 9.02
N GLY A 9 16.46 -2.80 8.54
CA GLY A 9 15.69 -3.74 7.72
C GLY A 9 14.94 -3.06 6.57
N GLU A 10 13.67 -3.43 6.39
CA GLU A 10 12.77 -2.87 5.37
C GLU A 10 12.54 -1.36 5.56
N PHE A 11 12.68 -0.80 6.76
CA PHE A 11 12.58 0.65 6.98
C PHE A 11 13.80 1.41 6.45
N GLY A 12 14.96 0.76 6.34
CA GLY A 12 16.17 1.36 5.79
C GLY A 12 16.26 1.30 4.27
N PHE A 13 15.75 0.24 3.62
CA PHE A 13 15.94 0.01 2.18
C PHE A 13 14.70 -0.49 1.41
N GLY A 14 13.53 -0.58 2.04
CA GLY A 14 12.28 -0.97 1.38
C GLY A 14 12.37 -2.31 0.64
N THR A 15 11.93 -2.33 -0.62
CA THR A 15 11.91 -3.50 -1.52
C THR A 15 13.27 -3.87 -2.11
N ARG A 16 14.37 -3.35 -1.51
CA ARG A 16 15.78 -3.57 -1.88
C ARG A 16 16.20 -2.73 -3.09
N HIS A 17 17.36 -3.05 -3.64
CA HIS A 17 17.94 -2.31 -4.76
C HIS A 17 17.17 -2.58 -6.05
N ILE A 18 16.97 -1.53 -6.84
CA ILE A 18 16.26 -1.58 -8.11
C ILE A 18 16.94 -2.53 -9.11
N ASP A 19 16.14 -3.30 -9.84
CA ASP A 19 16.55 -4.04 -11.05
C ASP A 19 15.80 -3.42 -12.25
N PRO A 20 16.42 -2.47 -12.97
CA PRO A 20 15.74 -1.75 -14.05
C PRO A 20 15.34 -2.65 -15.21
N VAL A 21 16.12 -3.71 -15.48
CA VAL A 21 15.86 -4.63 -16.59
C VAL A 21 14.60 -5.44 -16.31
N LYS A 22 14.42 -5.92 -15.07
CA LYS A 22 13.19 -6.63 -14.68
C LYS A 22 11.98 -5.71 -14.53
N ALA A 23 12.19 -4.46 -14.12
CA ALA A 23 11.09 -3.50 -13.92
C ALA A 23 10.31 -3.17 -15.20
N ILE A 24 10.91 -3.35 -16.39
CA ILE A 24 10.25 -3.13 -17.69
C ILE A 24 9.13 -4.15 -17.94
N SER A 25 9.22 -5.36 -17.38
CA SER A 25 8.25 -6.43 -17.61
C SER A 25 8.04 -7.24 -16.33
N PRO A 26 7.33 -6.67 -15.33
CA PRO A 26 7.19 -7.26 -14.01
C PRO A 26 6.22 -8.46 -13.96
N GLY A 27 5.44 -8.68 -15.04
CA GLY A 27 4.41 -9.72 -15.13
C GLY A 27 3.12 -9.36 -14.39
N LEU A 28 3.24 -8.99 -13.11
CA LEU A 28 2.15 -8.54 -12.24
C LEU A 28 2.45 -7.15 -11.66
N VAL A 29 1.43 -6.34 -11.46
CA VAL A 29 1.50 -5.04 -10.78
C VAL A 29 0.38 -4.88 -9.77
N TYR A 30 0.64 -4.11 -8.70
CA TYR A 30 -0.37 -3.67 -7.76
C TYR A 30 -0.85 -2.28 -8.20
N GLU A 31 -2.00 -2.21 -8.84
CA GLU A 31 -2.57 -0.94 -9.29
C GLU A 31 -3.32 -0.26 -8.14
N ALA A 32 -3.12 1.04 -7.98
CA ALA A 32 -3.87 1.88 -7.07
C ALA A 32 -4.18 3.20 -7.78
N PHE A 33 -5.42 3.67 -7.64
CA PHE A 33 -5.89 4.91 -8.26
C PHE A 33 -6.12 5.98 -7.19
N GLU A 34 -6.36 7.21 -7.63
CA GLU A 34 -6.58 8.36 -6.73
C GLU A 34 -7.65 8.09 -5.67
N ASP A 35 -8.78 7.49 -6.07
CA ASP A 35 -9.86 7.09 -5.16
C ASP A 35 -9.41 6.12 -4.06
N ASP A 36 -8.42 5.26 -4.32
CA ASP A 36 -7.88 4.34 -3.31
C ASP A 36 -7.05 5.10 -2.27
N TYR A 37 -6.35 6.15 -2.68
CA TYR A 37 -5.65 7.05 -1.76
C TYR A 37 -6.61 7.94 -0.98
N VAL A 38 -7.70 8.42 -1.60
CA VAL A 38 -8.77 9.14 -0.88
C VAL A 38 -9.35 8.26 0.21
N LYS A 39 -9.74 7.01 -0.10
CA LYS A 39 -10.24 6.03 0.89
C LYS A 39 -9.21 5.76 1.98
N PHE A 40 -7.94 5.59 1.63
CA PHE A 40 -6.85 5.39 2.57
C PHE A 40 -6.73 6.58 3.55
N LEU A 41 -6.67 7.82 3.05
CA LEU A 41 -6.59 9.02 3.89
C LEU A 41 -7.80 9.15 4.82
N CYS A 42 -9.01 8.88 4.31
CA CYS A 42 -10.21 8.85 5.13
C CYS A 42 -10.14 7.78 6.24
N SER A 43 -9.61 6.59 5.93
CA SER A 43 -9.50 5.48 6.89
C SER A 43 -8.54 5.75 8.05
N ILE A 44 -7.59 6.68 7.88
CA ILE A 44 -6.65 7.12 8.93
C ILE A 44 -7.09 8.42 9.63
N GLY A 45 -8.29 8.91 9.33
CA GLY A 45 -8.93 10.01 10.07
C GLY A 45 -8.77 11.40 9.47
N TYR A 46 -8.37 11.53 8.21
CA TYR A 46 -8.37 12.84 7.55
C TYR A 46 -9.79 13.37 7.41
N THR A 47 -9.98 14.64 7.77
CA THR A 47 -11.23 15.36 7.54
C THR A 47 -11.37 15.76 6.06
N THR A 48 -12.59 15.99 5.59
CA THR A 48 -12.84 16.50 4.24
C THR A 48 -12.05 17.77 3.94
N THR A 49 -11.86 18.67 4.92
CA THR A 49 -11.09 19.91 4.75
C THR A 49 -9.61 19.64 4.52
N GLU A 50 -9.01 18.74 5.29
CA GLU A 50 -7.60 18.35 5.13
C GLU A 50 -7.40 17.59 3.82
N LEU A 51 -8.34 16.70 3.49
CA LEU A 51 -8.31 15.92 2.25
C LEU A 51 -8.31 16.83 1.03
N ARG A 52 -9.21 17.82 0.97
CA ARG A 52 -9.27 18.81 -0.14
C ARG A 52 -8.03 19.67 -0.24
N SER A 53 -7.36 19.92 0.89
CA SER A 53 -6.08 20.64 0.90
C SER A 53 -4.96 19.81 0.25
N ILE A 54 -5.07 18.48 0.26
CA ILE A 54 -4.12 17.54 -0.35
C ILE A 54 -4.48 17.27 -1.82
N THR A 55 -5.74 16.96 -2.11
CA THR A 55 -6.19 16.59 -3.46
C THR A 55 -6.31 17.80 -4.37
N GLY A 56 -6.59 18.99 -3.82
CA GLY A 56 -6.78 20.22 -4.59
C GLY A 56 -8.11 20.27 -5.36
N ASP A 57 -9.02 19.35 -5.08
CA ASP A 57 -10.34 19.22 -5.70
C ASP A 57 -11.46 19.15 -4.63
N ASP A 58 -12.68 18.80 -5.06
CA ASP A 58 -13.86 18.71 -4.18
C ASP A 58 -14.02 17.33 -3.50
N SER A 59 -12.99 16.49 -3.52
CA SER A 59 -13.00 15.15 -2.91
C SER A 59 -13.47 15.20 -1.45
N SER A 60 -14.14 14.12 -1.03
CA SER A 60 -14.75 14.03 0.30
C SER A 60 -14.72 12.62 0.82
N CYS A 61 -14.59 12.47 2.14
CA CYS A 61 -14.69 11.17 2.76
C CYS A 61 -16.15 10.68 2.76
N PRO A 62 -16.43 9.49 2.22
CA PRO A 62 -17.70 8.80 2.49
C PRO A 62 -17.85 8.64 4.00
N GLY A 63 -19.02 8.94 4.56
CA GLY A 63 -19.21 8.98 6.02
C GLY A 63 -18.68 7.73 6.76
N GLU A 64 -19.27 6.56 6.50
CA GLU A 64 -18.74 5.28 6.99
C GLU A 64 -17.83 4.63 5.94
N THR A 65 -16.59 5.09 5.80
CA THR A 65 -15.57 4.26 5.14
C THR A 65 -15.24 3.09 6.05
N LYS A 66 -15.80 1.91 5.74
CA LYS A 66 -15.43 0.62 6.37
C LYS A 66 -14.06 0.10 5.93
N ASP A 67 -13.33 0.89 5.15
CA ASP A 67 -12.05 0.46 4.63
C ASP A 67 -10.97 0.60 5.71
N THR A 68 -10.01 -0.32 5.66
CA THR A 68 -8.87 -0.29 6.58
C THR A 68 -7.66 0.28 5.85
N PRO A 69 -6.79 1.04 6.52
CA PRO A 69 -5.59 1.57 5.88
C PRO A 69 -4.68 0.47 5.32
N MET A 70 -4.80 -0.72 5.89
CA MET A 70 -4.07 -1.91 5.46
C MET A 70 -4.49 -2.43 4.09
N ASN A 71 -5.66 -2.05 3.55
CA ASN A 71 -6.20 -2.53 2.28
C ASN A 71 -5.77 -1.73 1.05
N LEU A 72 -5.08 -0.60 1.21
CA LEU A 72 -4.48 0.09 0.08
C LEU A 72 -3.67 -0.93 -0.74
N ASN A 73 -3.87 -0.96 -2.06
CA ASN A 73 -3.29 -1.97 -2.93
C ASN A 73 -1.78 -1.71 -3.18
N TYR A 74 -0.99 -1.81 -2.12
CA TYR A 74 0.40 -1.41 -2.07
C TYR A 74 1.33 -2.65 -2.14
N PRO A 75 2.47 -2.59 -2.86
CA PRO A 75 3.38 -3.72 -3.08
C PRO A 75 4.26 -4.06 -1.86
N SER A 76 3.78 -3.78 -0.64
CA SER A 76 4.39 -4.19 0.61
C SER A 76 3.33 -4.35 1.71
N PHE A 77 3.71 -5.05 2.78
CA PHE A 77 2.86 -5.30 3.93
C PHE A 77 3.54 -4.70 5.16
N ALA A 78 2.81 -3.85 5.89
CA ALA A 78 3.28 -3.24 7.13
C ALA A 78 2.16 -3.29 8.17
N ALA A 79 2.52 -3.66 9.40
CA ALA A 79 1.62 -3.67 10.54
C ALA A 79 2.33 -3.11 11.76
N HIS A 80 1.66 -2.19 12.45
CA HIS A 80 2.05 -1.78 13.79
C HIS A 80 1.40 -2.73 14.80
N VAL A 81 2.21 -3.45 15.57
CA VAL A 81 1.76 -4.43 16.57
C VAL A 81 2.26 -4.04 17.95
N ILE A 82 1.53 -4.46 18.99
CA ILE A 82 1.94 -4.24 20.37
C ILE A 82 2.87 -5.37 20.79
N GLU A 83 4.05 -5.02 21.29
CA GLU A 83 5.01 -6.00 21.81
C GLU A 83 4.35 -6.92 22.86
N ASN A 84 4.70 -8.20 22.80
CA ASN A 84 4.22 -9.24 23.72
C ASN A 84 2.69 -9.46 23.71
N LYS A 85 1.97 -9.02 22.67
CA LYS A 85 0.55 -9.35 22.47
C LYS A 85 0.33 -10.19 21.22
N PRO A 86 -0.50 -11.25 21.29
CA PRO A 86 -0.89 -11.97 20.09
C PRO A 86 -1.72 -11.06 19.18
N PHE A 87 -1.50 -11.17 17.87
CA PHE A 87 -2.22 -10.41 16.86
C PHE A 87 -2.59 -11.32 15.69
N ASN A 88 -3.66 -10.95 14.99
CA ASN A 88 -4.06 -11.56 13.72
C ASN A 88 -4.44 -10.41 12.77
N ILE A 89 -3.77 -10.31 11.62
CA ILE A 89 -3.91 -9.22 10.67
C ILE A 89 -4.06 -9.82 9.28
N THR A 90 -5.10 -9.41 8.57
CA THR A 90 -5.36 -9.82 7.18
C THR A 90 -5.13 -8.64 6.26
N PHE A 91 -4.38 -8.85 5.19
CA PHE A 91 -4.17 -7.86 4.13
C PHE A 91 -4.84 -8.36 2.85
N SER A 92 -5.68 -7.53 2.24
CA SER A 92 -6.29 -7.82 0.95
C SER A 92 -5.61 -7.03 -0.16
N ARG A 93 -5.26 -7.69 -1.26
CA ARG A 93 -4.59 -7.08 -2.42
C ARG A 93 -5.17 -7.63 -3.72
N ALA A 94 -5.13 -6.81 -4.75
CA ALA A 94 -5.41 -7.19 -6.13
C ALA A 94 -4.15 -7.04 -6.97
N VAL A 95 -3.89 -8.00 -7.85
CA VAL A 95 -2.78 -7.93 -8.80
C VAL A 95 -3.33 -7.91 -10.22
N THR A 96 -2.79 -7.03 -11.04
CA THR A 96 -3.12 -6.92 -12.46
C THR A 96 -2.02 -7.60 -13.27
N ILE A 97 -2.42 -8.46 -14.21
CA ILE A 97 -1.49 -9.10 -15.15
C ILE A 97 -1.15 -8.10 -16.26
N VAL A 98 0.13 -7.72 -16.34
CA VAL A 98 0.68 -6.85 -17.39
C VAL A 98 1.63 -7.59 -18.34
N GLY A 99 1.83 -8.90 -18.09
CA GLY A 99 2.57 -9.81 -18.96
C GLY A 99 1.67 -10.63 -19.89
N LEU A 100 2.16 -11.80 -20.32
CA LEU A 100 1.41 -12.72 -21.16
C LEU A 100 0.12 -13.20 -20.46
N PRO A 101 -1.07 -13.04 -21.11
CA PRO A 101 -2.31 -13.58 -20.56
C PRO A 101 -2.24 -15.11 -20.53
N ASN A 102 -2.75 -15.73 -19.45
CA ASN A 102 -2.77 -17.18 -19.17
C ASN A 102 -1.50 -17.79 -18.52
N SER A 103 -0.76 -17.02 -17.73
CA SER A 103 0.17 -17.61 -16.75
C SER A 103 -0.56 -17.78 -15.41
N THR A 104 -0.47 -18.97 -14.81
CA THR A 104 -0.99 -19.24 -13.46
C THR A 104 0.07 -18.96 -12.40
#